data_AF-A0A8S2VQ08-F1
#
_entry.id   AF-A0A8S2VQ08-F1
#
_cell.length_a   1.000
_cell.length_b   1.000
_cell.length_c   1.000
_cell.angle_alpha   90.00
_cell.angle_beta   90.00
_cell.angle_gamma   90.00
#
_symmetry.space_group_name_H-M   'P 1'
#
loop_
_entity.id
_entity.type
_entity.pdbx_description
1 polymer ?
#
loop_
_entity_poly.entity_id
_entity_poly.type
_entity_poly.pdbx_seq_one_letter_code
_entity_poly.pdbx_strand_id
1 'polypeptide(L)' 'MKLIRRKLKKNQLLLRETDKGGNLYVAHVNEFEEKAIEYRLKTGAYEELSSSPIEEIL' A
#
# COMPACT_ATOMS: atom_id res chain seq x y z
N MET A 1 -16.28 2.83 11.61
CA MET A 1 -15.44 2.46 10.43
C MET A 1 -15.34 3.53 9.33
N LYS A 2 -16.44 4.18 8.88
CA LYS A 2 -16.38 5.22 7.82
C LYS A 2 -15.39 6.38 8.08
N LEU A 3 -15.28 6.82 9.33
CA LEU A 3 -14.37 7.90 9.73
C LEU A 3 -12.89 7.57 9.53
N ILE A 4 -12.50 6.33 9.82
CA ILE A 4 -11.11 5.86 9.67
C ILE A 4 -10.76 5.79 8.18
N ARG A 5 -11.60 5.16 7.35
CA ARG A 5 -11.38 5.14 5.90
C ARG A 5 -11.27 6.54 5.29
N ARG A 6 -12.11 7.48 5.73
CA ARG A 6 -12.07 8.86 5.26
C ARG A 6 -10.77 9.58 5.66
N LYS A 7 -10.25 9.33 6.87
CA LYS A 7 -8.95 9.87 7.32
C LYS A 7 -7.78 9.26 6.56
N LEU A 8 -7.81 7.94 6.32
CA LEU A 8 -6.79 7.25 5.53
C LEU A 8 -6.76 7.80 4.09
N LYS A 9 -7.92 7.92 3.44
CA LYS A 9 -8.04 8.50 2.10
C LYS A 9 -7.53 9.95 2.05
N LYS A 10 -7.98 10.79 2.97
CA LYS A 10 -7.59 12.22 3.03
C LYS A 10 -6.07 12.40 3.15
N ASN A 11 -5.39 11.50 3.85
CA ASN A 11 -3.96 11.59 4.11
C ASN A 11 -3.13 10.65 3.21
N GLN A 12 -3.76 10.00 2.22
CA GLN A 12 -3.13 9.03 1.31
C GLN A 12 -2.35 7.94 2.06
N LEU A 13 -3.00 7.37 3.08
CA LEU A 13 -2.44 6.31 3.92
C LEU A 13 -3.05 4.96 3.58
N LEU A 14 -2.20 3.95 3.55
CA LEU A 14 -2.54 2.54 3.41
C LEU A 14 -2.43 1.85 4.77
N LEU A 15 -3.46 1.09 5.14
CA LEU A 15 -3.48 0.23 6.31
C LEU A 15 -3.36 -1.22 5.85
N ARG A 16 -2.33 -1.94 6.29
CA ARG A 16 -2.10 -3.35 5.95
C ARG A 16 -1.93 -4.18 7.21
N GLU A 17 -2.45 -5.41 7.19
CA GLU A 17 -2.15 -6.42 8.19
C GLU A 17 -0.89 -7.18 7.82
N THR A 18 0.03 -7.31 8.77
CA THR A 18 1.29 -8.04 8.59
C THR A 18 1.14 -9.51 8.94
N ASP A 19 1.78 -10.33 8.14
CA ASP A 19 1.61 -11.76 7.94
C ASP A 19 1.93 -12.66 9.15
N LYS A 20 2.57 -12.15 10.20
CA LYS A 20 3.06 -12.99 11.32
C LYS A 20 2.50 -12.67 12.70
N GLY A 21 1.68 -11.63 12.85
CA GLY A 21 1.19 -11.25 14.19
C GLY A 21 -0.09 -10.45 14.24
N GLY A 22 -0.80 -10.27 13.12
CA GLY A 22 -1.97 -9.38 13.07
C GLY A 22 -1.62 -7.92 13.36
N ASN A 23 -0.33 -7.55 13.29
CA ASN A 23 0.08 -6.18 13.49
C ASN A 23 -0.36 -5.35 12.30
N LEU A 24 -1.00 -4.22 12.60
CA LEU A 24 -1.40 -3.24 11.62
C LEU A 24 -0.25 -2.29 11.31
N TYR A 25 0.10 -2.19 10.04
CA TYR A 25 1.06 -1.23 9.52
C TYR A 25 0.31 -0.13 8.77
N VAL A 26 0.68 1.12 9.04
CA VAL A 26 0.17 2.31 8.36
C VAL A 26 1.33 3.04 7.73
N ALA A 27 1.23 3.31 6.43
CA ALA A 27 2.25 4.06 5.69
C ALA A 27 1.62 4.88 4.56
N HIS A 28 2.37 5.86 4.05
CA HIS A 28 1.96 6.60 2.86
C HIS A 28 1.95 5.69 1.64
N VAL A 29 1.02 5.97 0.72
CA VAL A 29 0.91 5.27 -0.57
C VAL A 29 2.25 5.26 -1.31
N ASN A 30 2.95 6.39 -1.34
CA ASN A 30 4.22 6.54 -2.05
C ASN A 30 5.31 5.60 -1.51
N GLU A 31 5.33 5.32 -0.20
CA GLU A 31 6.29 4.38 0.39
C GLU A 31 6.11 2.95 -0.15
N PHE A 32 4.89 2.59 -0.55
CA PHE A 32 4.62 1.30 -1.16
C PHE A 32 5.07 1.27 -2.62
N GLU A 33 4.83 2.34 -3.37
CA GLU A 33 5.30 2.47 -4.75
C GLU A 33 6.83 2.41 -4.82
N GLU A 34 7.51 3.16 -3.95
CA GLU A 34 8.97 3.15 -3.83
C GLU A 34 9.50 1.75 -3.54
N LYS A 35 8.93 1.03 -2.55
CA LYS A 35 9.33 -0.35 -2.23
C LYS A 35 9.07 -1.32 -3.38
N ALA A 36 7.96 -1.15 -4.11
CA ALA A 36 7.66 -1.99 -5.26
C ALA A 36 8.66 -1.76 -6.39
N ILE A 37 9.03 -0.50 -6.65
CA ILE A 37 10.07 -0.13 -7.63
C ILE A 37 11.43 -0.69 -7.21
N GLU A 38 11.83 -0.52 -5.94
CA GLU A 38 13.08 -1.06 -5.41
C GLU A 38 13.14 -2.59 -5.55
N TYR A 39 12.07 -3.28 -5.19
CA TYR A 39 11.99 -4.74 -5.29
C TYR A 39 12.10 -5.21 -6.74
N ARG A 40 11.40 -4.52 -7.66
CA ARG A 40 11.50 -4.76 -9.10
C ARG A 40 12.94 -4.59 -9.60
N LEU A 41 13.60 -3.48 -9.26
CA LEU A 41 14.98 -3.21 -9.67
C LEU A 41 15.95 -4.26 -9.13
N LYS A 42 15.74 -4.72 -7.89
CA LYS A 42 16.62 -5.69 -7.22
C LYS A 42 16.47 -7.11 -7.75
N THR A 43 15.24 -7.53 -8.08
CA THR A 43 14.94 -8.93 -8.39
C THR A 43 14.66 -9.20 -9.86
N GLY A 44 14.37 -8.15 -10.64
CA GLY A 44 13.84 -8.28 -11.99
C GLY A 44 12.42 -8.84 -12.05
N ALA A 45 11.80 -9.16 -10.90
CA ALA A 45 10.45 -9.66 -10.83
C ALA A 45 9.45 -8.49 -10.86
N TYR A 46 8.54 -8.53 -11.82
CA TYR A 46 7.46 -7.56 -11.97
C TYR A 46 6.24 -8.28 -12.55
N GLU A 47 5.09 -8.04 -11.93
CA GLU A 47 3.79 -8.45 -12.45
C GLU A 47 2.89 -7.21 -12.40
N GLU A 48 2.37 -6.82 -13.56
CA GLU A 48 1.41 -5.73 -13.65
C GLU A 48 0.03 -6.28 -13.31
N LEU A 49 -0.57 -5.73 -12.26
CA LEU A 49 -1.94 -6.07 -11.89
C LEU A 49 -2.92 -5.36 -12.83
N SER A 50 -4.05 -6.00 -13.11
CA SER A 50 -5.12 -5.42 -13.92
C SER A 50 -5.76 -4.17 -13.31
N SER A 51 -5.59 -3.99 -12.00
CA SER A 51 -5.96 -2.78 -11.28
C SER A 51 -4.97 -2.52 -10.15
N SER A 52 -4.69 -1.24 -9.89
CA SER A 52 -3.82 -0.87 -8.78
C SER A 52 -4.63 -0.83 -7.48
N PRO A 53 -4.27 -1.59 -6.44
CA PRO A 53 -4.95 -1.50 -5.14
C PRO A 53 -4.78 -0.12 -4.48
N ILE A 54 -3.87 0.72 -4.99
CA ILE A 54 -3.67 2.10 -4.58
C ILE A 54 -4.76 3.04 -5.15
N GLU A 55 -5.30 2.76 -6.33
CA GLU A 55 -6.29 3.61 -7.00
C GLU A 55 -7.59 3.76 -6.20
N GLU A 56 -7.94 2.78 -5.36
CA GLU A 56 -9.11 2.88 -4.48
C GLU A 56 -8.94 3.96 -3.38
N ILE A 57 -7.69 4.34 -3.10
CA ILE A 57 -7.28 5.25 -2.02
C ILE A 57 -6.98 6.66 -2.54
N LEU A 58 -6.70 6.82 -3.83
CA LEU A 58 -6.64 8.13 -4.49
C LEU A 58 -8.08 8.69 -4.68
#